data_AF-A0A0D8BSH3-F1
#
_entry.id   AF-A0A0D8BSH3-F1
#
_cell.length_a   1.000
_cell.length_b   1.000
_cell.length_c   1.000
_cell.angle_alpha   90.00
_cell.angle_beta   90.00
_cell.angle_gamma   90.00
#
_symmetry.space_group_name_H-M   'P 1'
#
loop_
_entity.id
_entity.type
_entity.pdbx_description
1 polymer ?
#
loop_
_entity_poly.entity_id
_entity_poly.type
_entity_poly.pdbx_seq_one_letter_code
_entity_poly.pdbx_strand_id
1 'polypeptide(L)'
;MPTFGHHAHVSVFGAVNVHDGDIVLHQTEAANAATFLDFLRLLKERHPNRIIALVLDNARIHHARMGKDFLREEGQCFHFLYLPPYSPQLNPIERLWKWLKDTVIANAFHKDRHEIVQAVQRFAHYIQERPEEVLRRLGCSA
;
A
#
# COMPACT_ATOMS: atom_id res chain seq x y z
N MET A 1 -24.44 14.27 24.50
CA MET A 1 -24.65 14.49 23.06
C MET A 1 -24.36 13.19 22.33
N PRO A 2 -25.30 12.63 21.56
CA PRO A 2 -25.01 11.45 20.75
C PRO A 2 -24.06 11.85 19.61
N THR A 3 -22.84 11.34 19.63
CA THR A 3 -21.95 11.38 18.47
C THR A 3 -22.34 10.22 17.56
N PHE A 4 -23.21 10.48 16.59
CA PHE A 4 -23.49 9.53 15.52
C PHE A 4 -22.28 9.44 14.58
N GLY A 5 -21.23 8.75 15.04
CA GLY A 5 -20.06 8.46 14.22
C GLY A 5 -20.42 7.34 13.25
N HIS A 6 -20.65 7.67 11.98
CA HIS A 6 -20.67 6.65 10.94
C HIS A 6 -19.26 6.09 10.77
N HIS A 7 -19.08 4.79 10.93
CA HIS A 7 -17.80 4.13 10.69
C HIS A 7 -17.46 4.16 9.19
N ALA A 8 -16.74 5.20 8.77
CA ALA A 8 -16.17 5.30 7.42
C ALA A 8 -14.75 4.72 7.40
N HIS A 9 -14.42 4.00 6.33
CA HIS A 9 -13.07 3.49 6.09
C HIS A 9 -12.68 3.67 4.61
N VAL A 10 -11.38 3.69 4.36
CA VAL A 10 -10.78 3.72 3.02
C VAL A 10 -9.81 2.56 2.93
N SER A 11 -9.89 1.79 1.85
CA SER A 11 -8.94 0.73 1.55
C SER A 11 -7.79 1.29 0.72
N VAL A 12 -6.56 0.95 1.08
CA VAL A 12 -5.37 1.43 0.37
C VAL A 12 -4.42 0.25 0.17
N PHE A 13 -4.04 0.00 -1.08
CA PHE A 13 -2.89 -0.83 -1.39
C PHE A 13 -1.64 0.04 -1.43
N GLY A 14 -0.52 -0.52 -0.97
CA GLY A 14 0.74 0.18 -0.97
C GLY A 14 1.89 -0.73 -1.31
N ALA A 15 2.90 -0.16 -1.94
CA ALA A 15 4.21 -0.76 -2.12
C ALA A 15 5.26 0.32 -1.83
N VAL A 16 6.38 -0.11 -1.25
CA VAL A 16 7.52 0.74 -1.01
C VAL A 16 8.78 0.05 -1.49
N ASN A 17 9.59 0.78 -2.25
CA ASN A 17 10.90 0.32 -2.66
C ASN A 17 11.91 0.64 -1.55
N VAL A 18 12.46 -0.40 -0.94
CA VAL A 18 13.39 -0.29 0.19
C VAL A 18 14.77 0.25 -0.21
N HIS A 19 15.07 0.33 -1.51
CA HIS A 19 16.37 0.81 -1.99
C HIS A 19 16.41 2.32 -2.18
N ASP A 20 15.34 2.93 -2.68
CA ASP A 20 15.28 4.36 -3.04
C ASP A 20 14.16 5.13 -2.33
N GLY A 21 13.31 4.44 -1.56
CA GLY A 21 12.21 5.06 -0.83
C GLY A 21 11.00 5.40 -1.69
N ASP A 22 10.95 4.94 -2.95
CA ASP A 22 9.80 5.18 -3.83
C ASP A 22 8.54 4.51 -3.28
N ILE A 23 7.42 5.25 -3.26
CA ILE A 23 6.15 4.78 -2.71
C ILE A 23 5.05 4.86 -3.76
N VAL A 24 4.35 3.74 -3.91
CA VAL A 24 3.12 3.62 -4.69
C VAL A 24 1.96 3.34 -3.74
N LEU A 25 0.97 4.25 -3.71
CA LEU A 25 -0.28 4.06 -2.98
C LEU A 25 -1.44 4.05 -3.97
N HIS A 26 -2.37 3.11 -3.79
CA HIS A 26 -3.55 2.97 -4.61
C HIS A 26 -4.78 2.84 -3.73
N GLN A 27 -5.61 3.88 -3.72
CA GLN A 27 -6.84 3.91 -2.93
C GLN A 27 -7.96 3.20 -3.68
N THR A 28 -8.71 2.37 -2.96
CA THR A 28 -9.76 1.55 -3.54
C THR A 28 -11.03 1.62 -2.70
N GLU A 29 -12.16 1.29 -3.31
CA GLU A 29 -13.43 1.18 -2.61
C GLU A 29 -13.51 -0.10 -1.76
N ALA A 30 -12.87 -1.17 -2.22
CA ALA A 30 -12.77 -2.44 -1.50
C ALA A 30 -11.39 -3.08 -1.71
N ALA A 31 -10.91 -3.83 -0.71
CA ALA A 31 -9.70 -4.63 -0.83
C ALA A 31 -10.07 -6.06 -1.29
N ASN A 32 -10.05 -6.28 -2.60
CA ASN A 32 -10.33 -7.58 -3.22
C ASN A 32 -9.32 -7.93 -4.32
N ALA A 33 -9.46 -9.13 -4.91
CA ALA A 33 -8.54 -9.62 -5.93
C ALA A 33 -8.50 -8.73 -7.18
N ALA A 34 -9.64 -8.18 -7.65
CA ALA A 34 -9.67 -7.33 -8.83
C ALA A 34 -8.90 -6.02 -8.59
N THR A 35 -9.17 -5.36 -7.46
CA THR A 35 -8.46 -4.13 -7.09
C THR A 35 -6.98 -4.36 -6.80
N PHE A 36 -6.59 -5.58 -6.39
CA PHE A 36 -5.20 -5.96 -6.26
C PHE A 36 -4.52 -6.12 -7.63
N LEU A 37 -5.20 -6.69 -8.62
CA LEU A 37 -4.68 -6.76 -9.99
C LEU A 37 -4.48 -5.36 -10.59
N ASP A 38 -5.41 -4.44 -10.36
CA ASP A 38 -5.27 -3.04 -10.79
C ASP A 38 -4.06 -2.38 -10.11
N PHE A 39 -3.81 -2.69 -8.84
CA PHE A 39 -2.61 -2.24 -8.16
C PHE A 39 -1.33 -2.80 -8.78
N LEU A 40 -1.29 -4.09 -9.17
CA LEU A 40 -0.13 -4.66 -9.85
C LEU A 40 0.12 -3.99 -11.21
N ARG A 41 -0.93 -3.66 -11.97
CA ARG A 41 -0.81 -2.91 -13.22
C ARG A 41 -0.17 -1.55 -13.00
N LEU A 42 -0.61 -0.83 -11.97
CA LEU A 42 -0.02 0.45 -11.58
C LEU A 42 1.48 0.33 -11.24
N LEU A 43 1.89 -0.73 -10.54
CA LEU A 43 3.31 -0.98 -10.26
C LEU A 43 4.12 -1.21 -11.53
N LYS A 44 3.58 -1.99 -12.48
CA LYS A 44 4.22 -2.26 -13.77
C LYS A 44 4.36 -1.00 -14.61
N GLU A 45 3.33 -0.16 -14.64
CA GLU A 45 3.34 1.13 -15.35
C GLU A 45 4.36 2.10 -14.75
N ARG A 46 4.50 2.13 -13.43
CA ARG A 46 5.47 3.00 -12.75
C ARG A 46 6.92 2.55 -12.90
N HIS A 47 7.14 1.24 -13.09
CA HIS A 47 8.47 0.66 -13.28
C HIS A 47 8.56 -0.11 -14.61
N PRO A 48 8.42 0.58 -15.76
CA PRO A 48 8.41 -0.07 -17.05
C PRO A 48 9.75 -0.76 -17.32
N ASN A 49 9.70 -1.93 -17.97
CA ASN A 49 10.87 -2.72 -18.38
C ASN A 49 11.77 -3.18 -17.22
N ARG A 50 11.24 -3.27 -15.99
CA ARG A 50 11.94 -3.82 -14.83
C ARG A 50 11.31 -5.11 -14.36
N ILE A 51 12.13 -5.97 -13.77
CA ILE A 51 11.66 -7.11 -12.98
C ILE A 51 11.35 -6.61 -11.57
N ILE A 52 10.13 -6.86 -11.09
CA ILE A 52 9.64 -6.44 -9.79
C ILE A 52 9.58 -7.66 -8.88
N ALA A 53 10.51 -7.74 -7.94
CA ALA A 53 10.42 -8.68 -6.82
C ALA A 53 9.49 -8.09 -5.75
N LEU A 54 8.25 -8.59 -5.69
CA LEU A 54 7.23 -8.08 -4.78
C LEU A 54 7.14 -8.98 -3.55
N VAL A 55 7.50 -8.43 -2.40
CA VAL A 55 7.36 -9.08 -1.10
C VAL A 55 5.95 -8.84 -0.56
N LEU A 56 5.20 -9.91 -0.33
CA LEU A 56 3.81 -9.89 0.11
C LEU A 56 3.65 -10.58 1.47
N ASP A 57 2.66 -10.15 2.24
CA ASP A 57 2.20 -10.90 3.40
C ASP A 57 1.27 -12.06 2.96
N ASN A 58 0.69 -12.77 3.93
CA ASN A 58 -0.19 -13.91 3.65
C ASN A 58 -1.68 -13.53 3.59
N ALA A 59 -2.03 -12.28 3.29
CA ALA A 59 -3.42 -11.89 3.10
C ALA A 59 -4.08 -12.73 1.99
N ARG A 60 -5.31 -13.19 2.22
CA ARG A 60 -6.04 -14.07 1.30
C ARG A 60 -6.16 -13.50 -0.12
N ILE A 61 -6.23 -12.18 -0.24
CA ILE A 61 -6.28 -11.43 -1.50
C ILE A 61 -5.01 -11.59 -2.34
N HIS A 62 -3.85 -11.79 -1.73
CA HIS A 62 -2.59 -12.05 -2.46
C HIS A 62 -2.52 -13.49 -2.99
N HIS A 63 -3.18 -14.42 -2.29
CA HIS A 63 -3.30 -15.83 -2.68
C HIS A 63 -4.50 -16.13 -3.57
N ALA A 64 -5.47 -15.22 -3.63
CA ALA A 64 -6.61 -15.33 -4.51
C ALA A 64 -6.07 -15.43 -5.94
N ARG A 65 -6.37 -16.55 -6.62
CA ARG A 65 -5.87 -16.92 -7.96
C ARG A 65 -5.67 -15.65 -8.80
N MET A 66 -4.42 -15.19 -8.91
CA MET A 66 -4.05 -14.24 -9.95
C MET A 66 -4.53 -14.87 -11.24
N GLY A 67 -5.43 -14.18 -11.94
CA GLY A 67 -6.06 -14.73 -13.14
C GLY A 67 -4.97 -15.31 -14.05
N LYS A 68 -5.21 -16.49 -14.63
CA LYS A 68 -4.25 -17.12 -15.54
C LYS A 68 -3.80 -16.16 -16.63
N ASP A 69 -4.69 -15.26 -17.04
CA ASP A 69 -4.45 -14.24 -18.06
C ASP A 69 -3.49 -13.16 -17.56
N PHE A 70 -3.66 -12.65 -16.32
CA PHE A 70 -2.71 -11.72 -15.71
C PHE A 70 -1.31 -12.33 -15.66
N LEU A 71 -1.17 -13.56 -15.17
CA LEU A 71 0.14 -14.22 -15.09
C LEU A 71 0.79 -14.43 -16.46
N ARG A 72 0.00 -14.64 -17.51
CA ARG A 72 0.49 -14.88 -18.88
C ARG A 72 0.97 -13.61 -19.55
N GLU A 73 0.22 -12.53 -19.45
CA GLU A 73 0.43 -11.29 -20.23
C GLU A 73 1.19 -10.21 -19.45
N GLU A 74 0.97 -10.14 -18.13
CA GLU A 74 1.43 -9.04 -17.30
C GLU A 74 2.35 -9.50 -16.16
N GLY A 75 2.14 -10.72 -15.67
CA GLY A 75 2.81 -11.30 -14.51
C GLY A 75 4.25 -11.74 -14.75
N GLN A 76 4.71 -11.81 -16.01
CA GLN A 76 6.08 -12.24 -16.33
C GLN A 76 7.17 -11.34 -15.73
N CYS A 77 6.83 -10.07 -15.45
CA CYS A 77 7.74 -9.13 -14.81
C CYS A 77 7.70 -9.19 -13.27
N PHE A 78 6.77 -9.93 -12.67
CA PHE A 78 6.61 -10.03 -11.22
C PHE A 78 7.16 -11.33 -10.65
N HIS A 79 7.98 -11.20 -9.61
CA HIS A 79 8.39 -12.31 -8.76
C HIS A 79 7.77 -12.12 -7.38
N PHE A 80 6.75 -12.91 -7.05
CA PHE A 80 6.08 -12.83 -5.76
C PHE A 80 6.85 -13.63 -4.70
N LEU A 81 7.22 -12.96 -3.62
CA LEU A 81 7.87 -13.55 -2.45
C LEU A 81 6.93 -13.40 -1.26
N TYR A 82 6.60 -14.49 -0.59
CA TYR A 82 5.72 -14.45 0.58
C TYR A 82 6.54 -14.47 1.86
N LEU A 83 6.23 -13.56 2.78
CA LEU A 83 6.81 -13.56 4.11
C LEU A 83 6.36 -14.79 4.91
N PRO A 84 7.13 -15.22 5.93
CA PRO A 84 6.66 -16.21 6.89
C PRO A 84 5.33 -15.78 7.52
N PRO A 85 4.41 -16.73 7.80
CA PRO A 85 3.16 -16.41 8.48
C PRO A 85 3.38 -15.64 9.79
N TYR A 86 2.44 -14.74 10.11
CA TYR A 86 2.44 -13.95 11.36
C TYR A 86 3.72 -13.15 11.62
N SER A 87 4.41 -12.70 10.56
CA SER A 87 5.66 -11.95 10.67
C SER A 87 5.55 -10.49 10.19
N PRO A 88 4.61 -9.67 10.71
CA PRO A 88 4.44 -8.29 10.27
C PRO A 88 5.67 -7.41 10.49
N GLN A 89 6.52 -7.75 11.47
CA GLN A 89 7.79 -7.06 11.74
C GLN A 89 8.79 -7.15 10.57
N LEU A 90 8.62 -8.13 9.68
CA LEU A 90 9.44 -8.31 8.48
C LEU A 90 8.90 -7.53 7.29
N ASN A 91 7.70 -6.95 7.39
CA ASN A 91 7.08 -6.18 6.32
C ASN A 91 7.32 -4.67 6.55
N PRO A 92 8.25 -4.02 5.83
CA PRO A 92 8.62 -2.63 6.09
C PRO A 92 7.43 -1.67 5.96
N ILE A 93 6.48 -1.97 5.08
CA ILE A 93 5.32 -1.12 4.83
C ILE A 93 4.39 -1.01 6.05
N GLU A 94 4.44 -1.93 7.01
CA GLU A 94 3.68 -1.81 8.27
C GLU A 94 4.09 -0.55 9.06
N ARG A 95 5.37 -0.16 8.97
CA ARG A 95 5.85 1.09 9.57
C ARG A 95 5.27 2.32 8.86
N LEU A 96 5.14 2.24 7.54
CA LEU A 96 4.49 3.29 6.74
C LEU A 96 2.99 3.38 7.10
N TRP A 97 2.29 2.26 7.25
CA TRP A 97 0.89 2.24 7.66
C TRP A 97 0.68 2.79 9.06
N LYS A 98 1.56 2.48 9.99
CA LYS A 98 1.55 3.10 11.32
C LYS A 98 1.72 4.62 11.22
N TRP A 99 2.71 5.07 10.45
CA TRP A 99 2.95 6.50 10.26
C TRP A 99 1.77 7.24 9.63
N LEU A 100 1.14 6.65 8.62
CA LEU A 100 -0.08 7.17 8.02
C LEU A 100 -1.19 7.30 9.06
N LYS A 101 -1.48 6.24 9.83
CA LYS A 101 -2.53 6.25 10.86
C LYS A 101 -2.26 7.32 11.92
N ASP A 102 -1.02 7.41 12.40
CA ASP A 102 -0.61 8.38 13.42
C ASP A 102 -0.73 9.82 12.91
N THR A 103 -0.51 10.06 11.61
CA THR A 103 -0.53 11.41 11.02
C THR A 103 -1.92 11.84 10.54
N VAL A 104 -2.69 10.90 9.99
CA VAL A 104 -3.93 11.18 9.26
C VAL A 104 -5.18 10.86 10.08
N ILE A 105 -5.13 9.79 10.89
CA ILE A 105 -6.32 9.23 11.55
C ILE A 105 -6.33 9.55 13.04
N ALA A 106 -5.17 9.44 13.72
CA ALA A 106 -5.08 9.63 15.15
C ALA A 106 -5.47 11.06 15.55
N ASN A 107 -6.40 11.17 16.50
CA ASN A 107 -6.91 12.45 17.04
C ASN A 107 -7.49 13.41 15.99
N ALA A 108 -7.86 12.93 14.81
CA ALA A 108 -8.49 13.71 13.75
C ALA A 108 -9.97 13.35 13.61
N PHE A 109 -10.83 14.37 13.52
CA PHE A 109 -12.24 14.18 13.16
C PHE A 109 -12.39 14.33 11.66
N HIS A 110 -12.87 13.28 10.99
CA HIS A 110 -13.23 13.29 9.58
C HIS A 110 -14.75 13.16 9.48
N LYS A 111 -15.41 14.13 8.84
CA LYS A 111 -16.87 14.19 8.79
C LYS A 111 -17.48 13.07 7.92
N ASP A 112 -16.73 12.63 6.92
CA ASP A 112 -17.16 11.64 5.94
C ASP A 112 -15.95 10.91 5.31
N ARG A 113 -16.24 9.92 4.46
CA ARG A 113 -15.21 9.17 3.72
C ARG A 113 -14.37 10.06 2.80
N HIS A 114 -14.94 11.12 2.25
CA HIS A 114 -14.25 12.01 1.31
C HIS A 114 -13.10 12.76 2.01
N GLU A 115 -13.31 13.22 3.24
CA GLU A 115 -12.24 13.85 4.02
C GLU A 115 -11.10 12.88 4.34
N ILE A 116 -11.41 11.62 4.65
CA ILE A 116 -10.38 10.58 4.86
C ILE A 116 -9.58 10.38 3.58
N VAL A 117 -10.25 10.25 2.42
CA VAL A 117 -9.59 10.09 1.11
C VAL A 117 -8.65 11.27 0.84
N GLN A 118 -9.12 12.50 1.00
CA GLN A 118 -8.28 13.68 0.78
C GLN A 118 -7.10 13.75 1.74
N ALA A 119 -7.29 13.37 3.01
CA ALA A 119 -6.21 13.38 3.99
C ALA A 119 -5.14 12.33 3.67
N VAL A 120 -5.55 11.13 3.23
CA VAL A 120 -4.65 10.11 2.70
C VAL A 120 -3.92 10.59 1.45
N GLN A 121 -4.59 11.30 0.53
CA GLN A 121 -3.94 11.89 -0.66
C GLN A 121 -2.87 12.92 -0.30
N ARG A 122 -3.16 13.82 0.66
CA ARG A 122 -2.19 14.79 1.16
C ARG A 122 -0.96 14.11 1.78
N PHE A 123 -1.20 13.07 2.58
CA PHE A 123 -0.11 12.28 3.15
C PHE A 123 0.71 11.56 2.05
N ALA A 124 0.05 11.00 1.04
CA ALA A 124 0.70 10.36 -0.10
C ALA A 124 1.62 11.34 -0.86
N HIS A 125 1.16 12.56 -1.09
CA HIS A 125 1.98 13.60 -1.72
C HIS A 125 3.18 13.98 -0.82
N TYR A 126 2.94 14.18 0.48
CA TYR A 126 3.97 14.54 1.45
C TYR A 126 5.14 13.53 1.47
N ILE A 127 4.84 12.23 1.50
CA ILE A 127 5.88 11.17 1.57
C ILE A 127 6.58 10.95 0.23
N GLN A 128 5.89 11.16 -0.91
CA GLN A 128 6.48 11.03 -2.25
C GLN A 128 7.56 12.08 -2.51
N GLU A 129 7.43 13.26 -1.92
CA GLU A 129 8.45 14.32 -1.99
C GLU A 129 9.63 14.09 -1.03
N ARG A 130 9.56 13.06 -0.16
CA ARG A 130 10.52 12.85 0.94
C ARG A 130 11.00 11.38 1.04
N PRO A 131 11.57 10.80 -0.04
CA PRO A 131 12.02 9.41 -0.05
C PRO A 131 13.07 9.10 1.03
N GLU A 132 13.94 10.05 1.37
CA GLU A 132 14.93 9.86 2.44
C GLU A 132 14.27 9.71 3.83
N GLU A 133 13.23 10.49 4.12
CA GLU A 133 12.47 10.35 5.35
C GLU A 133 11.76 9.00 5.40
N VAL A 134 11.23 8.54 4.27
CA VAL A 134 10.62 7.22 4.13
C VAL A 134 11.64 6.15 4.49
N LEU A 135 12.81 6.11 3.85
CA LEU A 135 13.85 5.13 4.14
C LEU A 135 14.24 5.11 5.63
N ARG A 136 14.38 6.28 6.24
CA ARG A 136 14.65 6.42 7.69
C ARG A 136 13.53 5.84 8.54
N ARG A 137 12.27 6.11 8.19
CA ARG A 137 11.09 5.58 8.90
C ARG A 137 10.95 4.07 8.76
N LEU A 138 11.30 3.52 7.61
CA LEU A 138 11.32 2.07 7.37
C LEU A 138 12.45 1.38 8.15
N GLY A 139 13.50 2.12 8.54
CA GLY A 139 14.73 1.57 9.13
C GLY A 139 15.66 0.97 8.06
N CYS A 140 15.58 1.48 6.83
CA CYS A 140 16.37 1.05 5.69
C CYS A 140 17.51 2.03 5.35
N SER A 141 17.60 3.17 6.03
CA SER A 141 18.76 4.06 5.96
C SER A 141 19.86 3.60 6.93
N ALA A 142 21.11 3.58 6.46
CA ALA A 142 22.29 3.43 7.31
C ALA A 142 22.47 4.59 8.29
#